data_AF-B7S944-F1
#
_entry.id   AF-B7S944-F1
#
_cell.length_a   1.000
_cell.length_b   1.000
_cell.length_c   1.000
_cell.angle_alpha   90.00
_cell.angle_beta   90.00
_cell.angle_gamma   90.00
#
_symmetry.space_group_name_H-M   'P 1'
#
loop_
_entity.id
_entity.type
_entity.pdbx_description
1 polymer ?
#
loop_
_entity_poly.entity_id
_entity_poly.type
_entity_poly.pdbx_seq_one_letter_code
_entity_poly.pdbx_strand_id
1 'polypeptide(L)'
;MRGRQYSLAFQFLIFFHGAHFDLISILSRVVIRKAPAALIMFMKITVPIEWKALPPVTLQKELVDTIATWYVTHDSWQGVKGTYNGVAAELIVDGYEWWFRKVNDKHTKPNQNFYSVAIIQC
;
A
#
# COMPACT_ATOMS: atom_id res chain seq x y z
N MET A 1 35.85 11.82 14.48
CA MET A 1 34.84 10.76 14.65
C MET A 1 33.59 11.21 13.89
N ARG A 2 33.51 11.03 12.57
CA ARG A 2 32.92 9.89 11.82
C ARG A 2 31.52 9.49 12.34
N GLY A 3 30.52 9.75 11.50
CA GLY A 3 29.09 9.77 11.83
C GLY A 3 28.41 8.42 11.98
N ARG A 4 27.13 8.48 12.36
CA ARG A 4 26.21 7.35 12.40
C ARG A 4 25.04 7.63 11.47
N GLN A 5 25.04 6.92 10.34
CA GLN A 5 23.88 6.69 9.49
C GLN A 5 22.90 5.80 10.25
N TYR A 6 21.63 6.21 10.32
CA TYR A 6 20.54 5.33 10.74
C TYR A 6 19.99 4.66 9.49
N SER A 7 20.10 3.33 9.42
CA SER A 7 19.41 2.52 8.41
C SER A 7 19.25 1.09 8.90
N LEU A 8 18.07 0.53 8.60
CA LEU A 8 17.67 -0.89 8.63
C LEU A 8 17.34 -1.52 9.98
N ALA A 9 16.05 -1.48 10.33
CA ALA A 9 15.24 -2.66 10.66
C ALA A 9 13.82 -2.19 11.06
N PHE A 10 13.01 -1.80 10.08
CA PHE A 10 11.59 -1.56 10.32
C PHE A 10 10.89 -2.92 10.41
N GLN A 11 10.34 -3.18 11.58
CA GLN A 11 9.91 -4.45 12.11
C GLN A 11 8.58 -4.88 11.45
N PHE A 12 8.60 -5.84 10.52
CA PHE A 12 7.40 -6.52 10.05
C PHE A 12 7.07 -7.68 10.99
N LEU A 13 6.22 -7.43 11.98
CA LEU A 13 5.53 -8.49 12.72
C LEU A 13 4.12 -8.00 13.09
N ILE A 14 3.22 -7.97 12.11
CA ILE A 14 1.79 -7.86 12.39
C ILE A 14 1.28 -9.29 12.59
N PHE A 15 1.04 -9.61 13.86
CA PHE A 15 0.29 -10.78 14.31
C PHE A 15 -1.13 -10.72 13.73
N PHE A 16 -1.47 -11.65 12.84
CA PHE A 16 -2.86 -11.92 12.49
C PHE A 16 -3.49 -12.77 13.60
N HIS A 17 -4.41 -12.18 14.37
CA HIS A 17 -5.30 -12.94 15.26
C HIS A 17 -6.74 -12.68 14.83
N GLY A 18 -7.44 -13.74 14.41
CA GLY A 18 -8.89 -13.71 14.23
C GLY A 18 -9.37 -13.95 12.79
N ALA A 19 -9.09 -15.13 12.22
CA ALA A 19 -10.02 -15.93 11.41
C ALA A 19 -9.26 -17.08 10.72
N HIS A 20 -9.33 -18.27 11.34
CA HIS A 20 -9.38 -19.58 10.69
C HIS A 20 -8.58 -19.77 9.37
N PHE A 21 -7.27 -20.10 9.45
CA PHE A 21 -6.56 -20.75 8.35
C PHE A 21 -5.59 -21.84 8.86
N ASP A 22 -6.07 -23.07 8.80
CA ASP A 22 -5.40 -24.31 9.19
C ASP A 22 -4.51 -24.86 8.05
N LEU A 23 -3.62 -24.02 7.51
CA LEU A 23 -2.75 -24.37 6.36
C LEU A 23 -1.26 -24.12 6.61
N ILE A 24 -0.89 -23.52 7.75
CA ILE A 24 0.49 -23.14 8.08
C ILE A 24 1.31 -24.35 8.63
N SER A 25 0.66 -25.39 9.16
CA SER A 25 1.37 -26.49 9.85
C SER A 25 1.98 -27.53 8.89
N ILE A 26 1.40 -27.74 7.71
CA ILE A 26 1.82 -28.84 6.81
C ILE A 26 3.00 -28.45 5.90
N LEU A 27 3.18 -27.16 5.61
CA LEU A 27 4.25 -26.70 4.70
C LEU A 27 5.61 -26.50 5.38
N SER A 28 5.72 -26.62 6.71
CA SER A 28 6.99 -26.41 7.43
C SER A 28 8.00 -27.57 7.31
N ARG A 29 7.65 -28.71 6.69
CA ARG A 29 8.50 -29.92 6.71
C ARG A 29 9.07 -30.38 5.38
N VAL A 30 8.71 -29.75 4.26
CA VAL A 30 9.21 -30.18 2.94
C VAL A 30 10.09 -29.09 2.33
N VAL A 31 11.39 -29.26 2.57
CA VAL A 31 12.49 -28.80 1.71
C VAL A 31 12.87 -27.31 1.85
N ILE A 32 13.73 -27.07 2.85
CA ILE A 32 14.79 -26.06 2.79
C ILE A 32 15.71 -26.40 1.61
N ARG A 33 15.51 -25.82 0.41
CA ARG A 33 16.57 -25.61 -0.63
C ARG A 33 16.20 -24.50 -1.63
N LYS A 34 16.16 -23.26 -1.18
CA LYS A 34 16.59 -22.05 -1.92
C LYS A 34 16.41 -20.87 -0.98
N ALA A 35 17.36 -19.94 -0.98
CA ALA A 35 17.18 -18.64 -0.31
C ALA A 35 15.80 -18.08 -0.70
N PRO A 36 15.03 -17.49 0.22
CA PRO A 36 13.78 -16.85 -0.16
C PRO A 36 14.17 -15.74 -1.12
N ALA A 37 13.95 -15.95 -2.42
CA ALA A 37 13.72 -14.84 -3.31
C ALA A 37 12.59 -14.07 -2.63
N ALA A 38 12.91 -12.89 -2.09
CA ALA A 38 11.90 -12.04 -1.47
C ALA A 38 10.74 -11.97 -2.46
N LEU A 39 9.59 -12.51 -2.07
CA LEU A 39 8.38 -12.46 -2.89
C LEU A 39 8.02 -10.98 -2.94
N ILE A 40 8.45 -10.29 -4.00
CA ILE A 40 8.08 -8.89 -4.23
C ILE A 40 6.56 -8.89 -4.39
N MET A 41 5.86 -8.31 -3.42
CA MET A 41 4.42 -8.20 -3.48
C MET A 41 4.09 -6.92 -4.23
N PHE A 42 3.26 -7.02 -5.27
CA PHE A 42 2.80 -5.87 -6.03
C PHE A 42 1.34 -5.60 -5.70
N MET A 43 1.05 -4.43 -5.15
CA MET A 43 -0.29 -3.93 -4.94
C MET A 43 -0.65 -2.94 -6.05
N LYS A 44 -1.83 -3.08 -6.63
CA LYS A 44 -2.36 -2.13 -7.61
C LYS A 44 -3.30 -1.18 -6.89
N ILE A 45 -3.01 0.12 -6.95
CA ILE A 45 -3.88 1.16 -6.40
C ILE A 45 -4.25 2.11 -7.53
N THR A 46 -5.54 2.41 -7.66
CA THR A 46 -6.00 3.39 -8.64
C THR A 46 -5.97 4.80 -8.02
N VAL A 47 -5.30 5.73 -8.67
CA VAL A 47 -5.07 7.11 -8.17
C VAL A 47 -5.53 8.14 -9.20
N PRO A 48 -5.85 9.38 -8.78
CA PRO A 48 -6.09 10.49 -9.70
C PRO A 48 -4.97 10.64 -10.73
N ILE A 49 -5.31 10.89 -11.99
CA ILE A 49 -4.30 11.04 -13.05
C ILE A 49 -3.35 12.21 -12.78
N GLU A 50 -3.84 13.26 -12.11
CA GLU A 50 -3.08 14.44 -11.74
C GLU A 50 -1.93 14.13 -10.77
N TRP A 51 -2.02 13.03 -10.02
CA TRP A 51 -0.97 12.59 -9.11
C TRP A 51 0.26 12.04 -9.86
N LYS A 52 0.12 11.68 -11.14
CA LYS A 52 1.24 11.33 -12.02
C LYS A 52 2.17 12.49 -12.35
N ALA A 53 1.84 13.72 -11.94
CA ALA A 53 2.79 14.81 -11.97
C ALA A 53 4.04 14.50 -11.10
N LEU A 54 3.88 13.63 -10.09
CA LEU A 54 5.00 13.11 -9.32
C LEU A 54 5.71 11.96 -10.06
N PRO A 55 7.05 11.87 -9.97
CA PRO A 55 7.79 10.70 -10.44
C PRO A 55 7.23 9.42 -9.81
N PRO A 56 7.16 8.28 -10.54
CA PRO A 56 6.54 7.05 -10.04
C PRO A 56 7.10 6.57 -8.70
N VAL A 57 8.42 6.66 -8.50
CA VAL A 57 9.09 6.26 -7.25
C VAL A 57 8.69 7.17 -6.08
N THR A 58 8.58 8.47 -6.34
CA THR A 58 8.14 9.46 -5.34
C THR A 58 6.68 9.22 -4.98
N LEU A 59 5.80 9.05 -5.98
CA LEU A 59 4.38 8.77 -5.75
C LEU A 59 4.19 7.48 -4.95
N GLN A 60 4.92 6.42 -5.30
CA GLN A 60 4.86 5.16 -4.56
C GLN A 60 5.24 5.36 -3.09
N LYS A 61 6.36 6.03 -2.82
CA LYS A 61 6.82 6.29 -1.45
C LYS A 61 5.78 7.08 -0.65
N GLU A 62 5.28 8.17 -1.23
CA GLU A 62 4.27 9.03 -0.61
C GLU A 62 2.97 8.27 -0.29
N LEU A 63 2.51 7.41 -1.20
CA LEU A 63 1.34 6.56 -0.98
C LEU A 63 1.57 5.58 0.16
N VAL A 64 2.72 4.88 0.18
CA VAL A 64 3.07 3.92 1.24
C VAL A 64 3.15 4.62 2.60
N ASP A 65 3.87 5.73 2.68
CA ASP A 65 4.06 6.48 3.92
C ASP A 65 2.71 7.00 4.46
N THR A 66 1.85 7.53 3.59
CA THR A 66 0.54 8.05 3.97
C THR A 66 -0.39 6.92 4.45
N ILE A 67 -0.44 5.82 3.71
CA ILE A 67 -1.27 4.65 4.03
C ILE A 67 -0.81 4.00 5.35
N ALA A 68 0.50 3.83 5.54
CA ALA A 68 1.06 3.24 6.76
C ALA A 68 0.81 4.15 7.98
N THR A 69 1.04 5.46 7.85
CA THR A 69 0.80 6.42 8.94
C THR A 69 -0.66 6.44 9.37
N TRP A 70 -1.58 6.41 8.41
CA TRP A 70 -3.00 6.36 8.69
C TRP A 70 -3.40 5.06 9.39
N TYR A 71 -2.90 3.92 8.92
CA TYR A 71 -3.19 2.61 9.51
C TYR A 71 -2.71 2.53 10.96
N VAL A 72 -1.49 3.00 11.27
CA VAL A 72 -0.98 3.05 12.65
C VAL A 72 -1.88 3.89 13.57
N THR A 73 -2.55 4.91 13.03
CA THR A 73 -3.37 5.84 13.81
C THR A 73 -4.83 5.37 13.96
N HIS A 74 -5.39 4.71 12.95
CA HIS A 74 -6.83 4.41 12.87
C HIS A 74 -7.16 2.91 12.83
N ASP A 75 -6.16 2.03 12.75
CA ASP A 75 -6.30 0.58 12.56
C ASP A 75 -7.25 0.22 11.39
N SER A 76 -7.21 1.04 10.34
CA SER A 76 -8.06 0.90 9.16
C SER A 76 -7.36 1.47 7.93
N TRP A 77 -7.59 0.85 6.77
CA TRP A 77 -7.14 1.37 5.47
C TRP A 77 -8.16 2.31 4.83
N GLN A 78 -9.40 2.29 5.31
CA GLN A 78 -10.47 3.11 4.76
C GLN A 78 -10.28 4.56 5.21
N GLY A 79 -10.47 5.50 4.29
CA GLY A 79 -10.49 6.93 4.60
C GLY A 79 -9.13 7.60 4.62
N VAL A 80 -8.05 6.93 4.19
CA VAL A 80 -6.72 7.55 4.02
C VAL A 80 -6.85 8.74 3.07
N LYS A 81 -6.44 9.94 3.50
CA LYS A 81 -6.50 11.13 2.66
C LYS A 81 -5.11 11.51 2.15
N GLY A 82 -5.02 11.78 0.86
CA GLY A 82 -3.81 12.30 0.20
C GLY A 82 -4.14 13.55 -0.59
N THR A 83 -3.20 14.51 -0.66
CA THR A 83 -3.33 15.69 -1.52
C THR A 83 -2.04 15.87 -2.30
N TYR A 84 -2.10 15.60 -3.60
CA TYR A 84 -0.96 15.76 -4.50
C TYR A 84 -1.38 16.54 -5.73
N ASN A 85 -0.49 17.42 -6.19
CA ASN A 85 -0.74 18.30 -7.34
C ASN A 85 -2.08 19.05 -7.25
N GLY A 86 -2.43 19.56 -6.05
CA GLY A 86 -3.68 20.29 -5.79
C GLY A 86 -4.95 19.44 -5.77
N VAL A 87 -4.85 18.12 -5.96
CA VAL A 87 -5.99 17.19 -5.95
C VAL A 87 -6.02 16.40 -4.66
N ALA A 88 -7.05 16.64 -3.84
CA ALA A 88 -7.34 15.84 -2.66
C ALA A 88 -8.19 14.60 -3.02
N ALA A 89 -7.79 13.45 -2.49
CA ALA A 89 -8.51 12.19 -2.65
C ALA A 89 -8.47 11.35 -1.37
N GLU A 90 -9.45 10.45 -1.26
CA GLU A 90 -9.65 9.56 -0.13
C GLU A 90 -9.59 8.10 -0.59
N LEU A 91 -8.85 7.26 0.11
CA LEU A 91 -8.75 5.84 -0.16
C LEU A 91 -10.05 5.14 0.20
N ILE A 92 -10.60 4.49 -0.80
CA ILE A 92 -11.73 3.58 -0.70
C ILE A 92 -11.20 2.17 -0.96
N VAL A 93 -11.53 1.25 -0.05
CA VAL A 93 -11.23 -0.17 -0.16
C VAL A 93 -12.55 -0.92 -0.34
N ASP A 94 -12.78 -1.44 -1.55
CA ASP A 94 -13.94 -2.27 -1.89
C ASP A 94 -13.47 -3.68 -2.29
N GLY A 95 -13.48 -4.61 -1.34
CA GLY A 95 -12.92 -5.95 -1.52
C GLY A 95 -11.42 -5.91 -1.84
N TYR A 96 -11.07 -6.30 -3.07
CA TYR A 96 -9.68 -6.27 -3.58
C TYR A 96 -9.35 -5.02 -4.39
N GLU A 97 -10.31 -4.10 -4.56
CA GLU A 97 -10.12 -2.86 -5.33
C GLU A 97 -9.79 -1.69 -4.41
N TRP A 98 -8.57 -1.19 -4.53
CA TRP A 98 -8.07 -0.05 -3.78
C TRP A 98 -7.98 1.15 -4.70
N TRP A 99 -8.65 2.23 -4.35
CA TRP A 99 -8.60 3.44 -5.15
C TRP A 99 -8.79 4.72 -4.35
N PHE A 100 -8.04 5.75 -4.72
CA PHE A 100 -8.17 7.09 -4.17
C PHE A 100 -9.23 7.86 -4.96
N ARG A 101 -10.43 7.98 -4.39
CA ARG A 101 -11.53 8.75 -4.97
C ARG A 101 -11.35 10.24 -4.65
N LYS A 102 -11.41 11.10 -5.66
CA LYS A 102 -11.35 12.57 -5.44
C LYS A 102 -12.49 13.00 -4.51
N VAL A 103 -12.25 13.99 -3.65
CA VAL A 103 -13.23 14.45 -2.64
C VAL A 103 -14.58 14.88 -3.24
N ASN A 104 -14.58 15.39 -4.47
CA ASN A 104 -15.79 15.83 -5.19
C ASN A 104 -16.34 14.79 -6.16
N ASP A 105 -15.76 13.59 -6.21
CA ASP A 105 -16.20 12.54 -7.11
C ASP A 105 -17.30 11.69 -6.48
N LYS A 106 -18.45 11.60 -7.17
CA LYS A 106 -19.62 10.81 -6.76
C LYS A 106 -19.68 9.42 -7.39
N HIS A 107 -18.73 9.07 -8.26
CA HIS A 107 -18.68 7.74 -8.84
C HIS A 107 -18.39 6.69 -7.76
N THR A 108 -19.00 5.53 -7.91
CA THR A 108 -18.78 4.36 -7.06
C THR A 108 -17.56 3.55 -7.49
N LYS A 109 -17.06 3.79 -8.71
CA LYS A 109 -15.91 3.10 -9.31
C LYS A 109 -14.98 4.09 -10.02
N PRO A 110 -13.68 3.78 -10.12
CA PRO A 110 -12.74 4.64 -10.83
C PRO A 110 -13.05 4.68 -12.33
N ASN A 111 -13.15 5.90 -12.87
CA ASN A 111 -13.26 6.13 -14.30
C ASN A 111 -11.86 6.23 -14.95
N GLN A 112 -11.59 5.41 -15.95
CA GLN A 112 -10.29 5.36 -16.64
C GLN A 112 -9.85 6.70 -17.26
N ASN A 113 -10.77 7.64 -17.51
CA ASN A 113 -10.44 8.96 -18.03
C ASN A 113 -9.87 9.92 -16.97
N PHE A 114 -10.14 9.66 -15.69
CA PHE A 114 -9.75 10.55 -14.57
C PHE A 114 -8.76 9.91 -13.61
N TYR A 115 -8.57 8.60 -13.72
CA TYR A 115 -7.78 7.80 -12.80
C TYR A 115 -6.81 6.90 -13.56
N SER A 116 -5.71 6.55 -12.88
CA SER A 116 -4.72 5.61 -13.37
C SER A 116 -4.34 4.62 -12.29
N VAL A 117 -3.94 3.42 -12.70
CA VAL A 117 -3.28 2.47 -11.82
C VAL A 117 -1.85 2.94 -11.51
N ALA A 118 -1.50 2.94 -10.24
CA ALA A 118 -0.16 2.97 -9.69
C ALA A 118 0.16 1.58 -9.12
N ILE A 119 1.40 1.14 -9.30
CA ILE A 119 1.87 -0.15 -8.78
C ILE A 119 2.78 0.15 -7.60
N ILE A 120 2.41 -0.37 -6.44
CA ILE A 120 3.21 -0.29 -5.23
C ILE A 120 3.93 -1.62 -5.06
N GLN A 121 5.26 -1.57 -4.98
CA GLN A 121 6.08 -2.67 -4.52
C GLN A 121 6.09 -2.62 -2.98
N CYS A 122 5.67 -3.72 -2.36
CA CYS A 122 5.67 -3.93 -0.92
C CYS A 122 6.74 -4.94 -0.53
#